data_AF-A0A9E2U6W6-F1
#
_entry.id   AF-A0A9E2U6W6-F1
#
_cell.length_a   1.000
_cell.length_b   1.000
_cell.length_c   1.000
_cell.angle_alpha   90.00
_cell.angle_beta   90.00
_cell.angle_gamma   90.00
#
_symmetry.space_group_name_H-M   'P 1'
#
loop_
_entity.id
_entity.type
_entity.pdbx_description
1 polymer ?
#
loop_
_entity_poly.entity_id
_entity_poly.type
_entity_poly.pdbx_seq_one_letter_code
_entity_poly.pdbx_strand_id
1 'polypeptide(L)'
;MRELFDLGRSVFGGKHGDQLSAAFTLENGRPMAEVVFATVELRKYPDVLVCTEPGDIVDYLTSSPPGDGASESQLQALQQTVAAAFEKGDGKFIITKDVGVLLCGVA
;
A
#
# COMPACT_ATOMS: atom_id res chain seq x y z
N MET A 1 2.37 -2.32 -2.34
CA MET A 1 1.96 -1.74 -1.06
C MET A 1 1.93 -2.78 0.03
N ARG A 2 1.83 -4.08 -0.30
CA ARG A 2 1.86 -5.17 0.68
C ARG A 2 3.05 -5.06 1.64
N GLU A 3 4.26 -4.84 1.13
CA GLU A 3 5.48 -4.78 1.95
C GLU A 3 5.41 -3.67 3.00
N LEU A 4 4.95 -2.48 2.59
CA LEU A 4 4.76 -1.33 3.47
C LEU A 4 3.69 -1.58 4.54
N PHE A 5 2.54 -2.15 4.14
CA PHE A 5 1.46 -2.45 5.07
C PHE A 5 1.81 -3.59 6.03
N ASP A 6 2.58 -4.58 5.60
CA ASP A 6 3.08 -5.64 6.47
C ASP A 6 4.04 -5.10 7.53
N LEU A 7 4.92 -4.16 7.16
CA LEU A 7 5.80 -3.46 8.09
C LEU A 7 5.00 -2.62 9.11
N GLY A 8 4.07 -1.79 8.64
CA GLY A 8 3.23 -1.00 9.54
C GLY A 8 2.44 -1.89 10.52
N ARG A 9 1.89 -3.00 10.02
CA ARG A 9 1.14 -3.96 10.82
C ARG A 9 1.98 -4.71 11.85
N SER A 10 3.26 -5.00 11.58
CA SER A 10 4.11 -5.65 12.59
C SER A 10 4.32 -4.78 13.83
N VAL A 11 4.06 -3.46 13.72
CA VAL A 11 4.18 -2.50 14.82
C VAL A 11 2.80 -2.13 15.39
N PHE A 12 1.85 -1.77 14.54
CA PHE A 12 0.56 -1.23 14.96
C PHE A 12 -0.53 -2.31 15.14
N GLY A 13 -0.30 -3.52 14.66
CA GLY A 13 -1.34 -4.55 14.58
C GLY A 13 -2.38 -4.28 13.49
N GLY A 14 -3.52 -4.99 13.55
CA GLY A 14 -4.61 -4.88 12.58
C GLY A 14 -4.78 -6.09 11.65
N LYS A 15 -5.97 -6.24 11.05
CA LYS A 15 -6.26 -7.29 10.05
C LYS A 15 -5.82 -6.86 8.65
N HIS A 16 -5.59 -7.83 7.76
CA HIS A 16 -5.35 -7.54 6.34
C HIS A 16 -6.56 -6.84 5.70
N GLY A 17 -6.31 -5.70 5.06
CA GLY A 17 -7.26 -5.00 4.20
C GLY A 17 -8.23 -4.10 4.97
N ASP A 18 -8.20 -2.80 4.67
CA ASP A 18 -9.33 -1.92 4.97
C ASP A 18 -10.53 -2.37 4.13
N GLN A 19 -11.74 -2.39 4.70
CA GLN A 19 -12.97 -2.73 3.97
C GLN A 19 -13.15 -1.86 2.72
N LEU A 20 -12.68 -0.60 2.77
CA LEU A 20 -12.68 0.30 1.61
C LEU A 20 -11.81 -0.22 0.45
N SER A 21 -10.66 -0.82 0.76
CA SER A 21 -9.77 -1.39 -0.26
C SER A 21 -10.32 -2.66 -0.92
N ALA A 22 -11.29 -3.33 -0.31
CA ALA A 22 -11.93 -4.52 -0.88
C ALA A 22 -13.13 -4.19 -1.79
N ALA A 23 -13.67 -2.98 -1.70
CA ALA A 23 -14.90 -2.60 -2.41
C ALA A 23 -14.69 -2.49 -3.93
N PHE A 24 -13.50 -2.08 -4.38
CA PHE A 24 -13.16 -1.97 -5.79
C PHE A 24 -11.64 -2.17 -5.99
N THR A 25 -11.27 -3.25 -6.65
CA THR A 25 -9.90 -3.71 -6.85
C THR A 25 -9.61 -3.97 -8.32
N LEU A 26 -8.36 -4.30 -8.66
CA LEU A 26 -8.01 -4.70 -10.03
C LEU A 26 -8.59 -6.08 -10.38
N GLU A 27 -8.93 -6.91 -9.39
CA GLU A 27 -9.52 -8.23 -9.55
C GLU A 27 -11.04 -8.18 -9.72
N ASN A 28 -11.73 -7.31 -8.98
CA ASN A 28 -13.20 -7.25 -9.00
C ASN A 28 -13.77 -6.00 -9.70
N GLY A 29 -12.95 -4.97 -9.97
CA GLY A 29 -13.42 -3.71 -10.51
C GLY A 29 -13.87 -3.79 -11.96
N ARG A 30 -13.26 -4.69 -12.75
CA ARG A 30 -13.68 -4.94 -14.14
C ARG A 30 -15.13 -5.45 -14.25
N PRO A 31 -15.52 -6.57 -13.62
CA PRO A 31 -16.90 -7.05 -13.71
C PRO A 31 -17.90 -6.04 -13.12
N MET A 32 -17.50 -5.23 -12.13
CA MET A 32 -18.34 -4.15 -11.63
C MET A 32 -18.54 -3.02 -12.65
N ALA A 33 -17.50 -2.64 -13.40
CA ALA A 33 -17.58 -1.62 -14.44
C ALA A 33 -18.38 -2.08 -15.67
N GLU A 34 -18.33 -3.37 -16.01
CA GLU A 34 -19.08 -3.97 -17.13
C GLU A 34 -20.60 -3.91 -16.93
N VAL A 35 -21.10 -3.67 -15.70
CA VAL A 35 -22.53 -3.41 -15.43
C VAL A 35 -22.98 -2.05 -15.98
N VAL A 36 -22.06 -1.09 -16.09
CA VAL A 36 -22.37 0.32 -16.41
C VAL A 36 -21.88 0.71 -17.80
N PHE A 37 -20.75 0.19 -18.25
CA PHE A 37 -20.10 0.60 -19.50
C PHE A 37 -20.20 -0.47 -20.58
N ALA A 38 -20.36 -0.03 -21.83
CA ALA A 38 -20.50 -0.93 -22.98
C ALA A 38 -19.20 -1.67 -23.30
N THR A 39 -18.05 -1.05 -23.04
CA THR A 39 -16.73 -1.68 -23.16
C THR A 39 -15.89 -1.35 -21.95
N VAL A 40 -15.14 -2.34 -21.47
CA VAL A 40 -14.22 -2.19 -20.34
C VAL A 40 -12.94 -2.96 -20.66
N GLU A 41 -11.81 -2.26 -20.65
CA GLU A 41 -10.47 -2.84 -20.79
C GLU A 41 -9.67 -2.57 -19.52
N LEU A 42 -9.08 -3.61 -18.92
CA LEU A 42 -8.13 -3.46 -17.81
C LEU A 42 -6.70 -3.45 -18.36
N ARG A 43 -5.96 -2.36 -18.14
CA ARG A 43 -4.52 -2.27 -18.39
C ARG A 43 -3.77 -2.27 -17.07
N LYS A 44 -2.89 -3.25 -16.86
CA LYS A 44 -2.03 -3.35 -15.67
C LYS A 44 -0.64 -2.77 -15.94
N TYR A 45 -0.09 -2.10 -14.94
CA TYR A 45 1.23 -1.47 -14.95
C TYR A 45 2.00 -1.96 -13.72
N PRO A 46 2.74 -3.08 -13.82
CA PRO A 46 3.60 -3.52 -12.73
C PRO A 46 4.71 -2.50 -12.52
N ASP A 47 4.87 -2.07 -11.27
CA ASP A 47 5.86 -1.06 -10.90
C ASP A 47 6.42 -1.34 -9.50
N VAL A 48 7.58 -0.75 -9.20
CA VAL A 48 8.20 -0.80 -7.88
C VAL A 48 8.54 0.61 -7.42
N LEU A 49 8.20 0.92 -6.16
CA LEU A 49 8.73 2.10 -5.49
C LEU A 49 9.96 1.70 -4.69
N VAL A 50 11.07 2.36 -4.97
CA VAL A 50 12.32 2.20 -4.23
C VAL A 50 12.45 3.40 -3.31
N CYS A 51 12.28 3.18 -2.01
CA CYS A 51 12.51 4.19 -0.99
C CYS A 51 13.96 4.11 -0.52
N THR A 52 14.65 5.24 -0.51
CA THR A 52 16.06 5.36 -0.08
C THR A 52 16.20 6.08 1.26
N GLU A 53 15.15 6.76 1.71
CA GLU A 53 15.13 7.46 3.00
C GLU A 53 14.22 6.73 3.99
N PRO A 54 14.75 6.24 5.12
CA PRO A 54 13.95 5.61 6.17
C PRO A 54 12.86 6.51 6.75
N GLY A 55 13.14 7.82 6.86
CA GLY A 55 12.21 8.81 7.39
C GLY A 55 10.88 8.85 6.63
N ASP A 56 10.93 8.80 5.29
CA ASP A 56 9.74 8.82 4.44
C ASP A 56 8.78 7.67 4.73
N ILE A 57 9.31 6.50 5.11
CA ILE A 57 8.49 5.34 5.49
C ILE A 57 7.79 5.58 6.82
N VAL A 58 8.51 6.15 7.79
CA VAL A 58 7.95 6.50 9.10
C VAL A 58 6.85 7.53 8.93
N ASP A 59 7.14 8.64 8.26
CA ASP A 59 6.21 9.75 8.05
C ASP A 59 4.94 9.29 7.34
N TYR A 60 5.07 8.48 6.28
CA TYR A 60 3.92 7.93 5.57
C TYR A 60 3.05 7.05 6.48
N LEU A 61 3.67 6.13 7.23
CA LEU A 61 2.95 5.21 8.10
C LEU A 61 2.29 5.90 9.30
N THR A 62 2.75 7.09 9.68
CA THR A 62 2.15 7.91 10.75
C THR A 62 1.22 9.01 10.23
N SER A 63 1.06 9.14 8.91
CA SER A 63 0.22 10.18 8.29
C SER A 63 -1.29 9.90 8.35
N SER A 64 -1.67 8.67 8.70
CA SER A 64 -3.07 8.22 8.76
C SER A 64 -3.24 7.08 9.77
N PRO A 65 -4.48 6.76 10.17
CA PRO A 65 -4.74 5.61 11.03
C PRO A 65 -4.15 4.30 10.48
N PRO A 66 -3.62 3.42 11.35
CA PRO A 66 -3.54 3.58 12.81
C PRO A 66 -2.34 4.41 13.32
N GLY A 67 -1.42 4.81 12.44
CA GLY A 67 -0.14 5.40 12.88
C GLY A 67 -0.22 6.86 13.32
N ASP A 68 -1.25 7.61 12.94
CA ASP A 68 -1.51 8.97 13.42
C ASP A 68 -1.84 9.03 14.93
N GLY A 69 -2.30 7.91 15.49
CA GLY A 69 -2.54 7.70 16.93
C GLY A 69 -1.47 6.86 17.64
N ALA A 70 -0.29 6.66 17.03
CA ALA A 70 0.75 5.81 17.59
C ALA A 70 1.27 6.33 18.94
N SER A 71 1.45 5.43 19.91
CA SER A 71 2.15 5.76 21.15
C SER A 71 3.64 6.01 20.90
N GLU A 72 4.31 6.67 21.84
CA GLU A 72 5.77 6.87 21.76
C GLU A 72 6.54 5.54 21.65
N SER A 73 6.11 4.50 22.37
CA SER A 73 6.70 3.17 22.26
C SER A 73 6.49 2.53 20.89
N GLN A 74 5.35 2.75 20.24
CA GLN A 74 5.09 2.29 18.88
C GLN A 74 5.92 3.08 17.85
N LEU A 75 6.10 4.39 18.04
CA LEU A 75 6.97 5.19 17.18
C LEU A 75 8.43 4.73 17.24
N GLN A 76 8.95 4.45 18.45
CA GLN A 76 10.29 3.88 18.61
C GLN A 76 10.41 2.49 17.95
N ALA A 77 9.41 1.62 18.15
CA ALA A 77 9.37 0.31 17.51
C ALA A 77 9.30 0.41 15.98
N LEU A 78 8.56 1.39 15.45
CA LEU A 78 8.49 1.66 14.02
C LEU A 78 9.85 2.08 13.47
N GLN A 79 10.50 3.06 14.10
CA GLN A 79 11.83 3.53 13.69
C GLN A 79 12.85 2.37 13.65
N GLN A 80 12.86 1.52 14.68
CA GLN A 80 13.72 0.34 14.73
C GLN A 80 13.41 -0.67 13.62
N THR A 81 12.12 -0.94 13.39
CA THR A 81 11.67 -1.89 12.36
C THR A 81 12.02 -1.39 10.96
N VAL A 82 11.82 -0.10 10.69
CA VAL A 82 12.20 0.54 9.43
C VAL A 82 13.71 0.48 9.24
N ALA A 83 14.50 0.86 10.24
CA ALA A 83 15.97 0.81 10.16
C ALA A 83 16.46 -0.61 9.82
N ALA A 84 15.94 -1.64 10.49
CA ALA A 84 16.28 -3.03 10.20
C ALA A 84 15.88 -3.47 8.78
N ALA A 85 14.74 -2.99 8.27
CA ALA A 85 14.30 -3.28 6.91
C ALA A 85 15.24 -2.67 5.85
N PHE A 86 15.71 -1.45 6.09
CA PHE A 86 16.68 -0.78 5.21
C PHE A 86 18.06 -1.43 5.29
N GLU A 87 18.54 -1.80 6.47
CA GLU A 87 19.81 -2.52 6.63
C GLU A 87 19.80 -3.84 5.85
N LYS A 88 18.71 -4.62 5.98
CA LYS A 88 18.52 -5.86 5.21
C LYS A 88 18.47 -5.62 3.69
N GLY A 89 17.99 -4.45 3.27
CA GLY A 89 17.80 -4.06 1.87
C GLY A 89 18.95 -3.26 1.27
N ASP A 90 20.13 -3.25 1.90
CA ASP A 90 21.30 -2.46 1.44
C ASP A 90 20.97 -0.96 1.27
N GLY A 91 20.32 -0.40 2.29
CA GLY A 91 19.90 1.01 2.34
C GLY A 91 18.64 1.32 1.53
N LYS A 92 17.88 0.31 1.12
CA LYS A 92 16.66 0.49 0.32
C LYS A 92 15.49 -0.31 0.86
N PHE A 93 14.30 0.24 0.73
CA PHE A 93 13.04 -0.47 0.94
C PHE A 93 12.24 -0.51 -0.36
N ILE A 94 12.03 -1.72 -0.89
CA ILE A 94 11.37 -1.93 -2.18
C ILE A 94 9.90 -2.31 -1.93
N ILE A 95 8.99 -1.52 -2.49
CA ILE A 95 7.54 -1.74 -2.39
C ILE A 95 7.02 -2.09 -3.77
N THR A 96 6.45 -3.29 -3.93
CA THR A 96 5.82 -3.70 -5.19
C THR A 96 4.48 -2.98 -5.34
N LYS A 97 4.12 -2.47 -6.51
CA LYS A 97 2.79 -1.88 -6.75
C LYS A 97 2.05 -2.70 -7.79
N ASP A 98 0.79 -3.03 -7.48
CA ASP A 98 -0.16 -3.51 -8.49
C ASP A 98 -1.07 -2.34 -8.82
N VAL A 99 -0.78 -1.67 -9.94
CA VAL A 99 -1.52 -0.51 -10.43
C VAL A 99 -2.13 -0.87 -11.76
N GLY A 100 -3.36 -0.43 -11.99
CA GLY A 100 -4.04 -0.61 -13.26
C GLY A 100 -5.07 0.47 -13.51
N VAL A 101 -5.46 0.57 -14.77
CA VAL A 101 -6.48 1.49 -15.26
C VAL A 101 -7.57 0.70 -15.96
N LEU A 102 -8.82 1.02 -15.65
CA LEU A 102 -9.98 0.56 -16.40
C LEU A 102 -10.34 1.63 -17.44
N LEU A 103 -10.26 1.26 -18.71
CA LEU A 103 -10.68 2.10 -19.83
C LEU A 103 -12.11 1.74 -20.18
N CYS A 104 -13.02 2.68 -19.94
CA CYS A 104 -14.46 2.46 -20.06
C CYS A 104 -15.03 3.30 -21.21
N GLY A 105 -15.69 2.65 -22.16
CA GLY A 105 -16.37 3.31 -23.28
C GLY A 105 -17.89 3.32 -23.12
N VAL A 106 -18.52 4.44 -23.51
CA VAL A 106 -19.97 4.54 -23.71
C VAL A 106 -20.27 4.48 -25.22
N ALA A 107 -21.36 3.82 -25.59
CA ALA A 107 -21.80 3.68 -26.98
C ALA A 107 -22.34 4.99 -27.57
#